data_AF-A0A6J7EIZ3-F1
#
_entry.id   AF-A0A6J7EIZ3-F1
#
_cell.length_a   1.000
_cell.length_b   1.000
_cell.length_c   1.000
_cell.angle_alpha   90.00
_cell.angle_beta   90.00
_cell.angle_gamma   90.00
#
_symmetry.space_group_name_H-M   'P 1'
#
loop_
_entity.id
_entity.type
_entity.pdbx_description
1 polymer ?
#
loop_
_entity_poly.entity_id
_entity_poly.type
_entity_poly.pdbx_seq_one_letter_code
_entity_poly.pdbx_strand_id
1 'polypeptide(L)'
;MGVAVNSLSSARWTADIVPLRNVPWQAGQMRRSIDDYPFDPSDIPAGADDAAQLSWAVAISDDYDDAEPRVVLTLEEVGHPGEGLVAHLSAAMARRLRAAINDALREVGHDPGR
;
A
#
# COMPACT_ATOMS: atom_id res chain seq x y z
N MET A 1 -20.93 41.16 51.32
CA MET A 1 -19.68 40.92 50.57
C MET A 1 -19.82 39.57 49.87
N GLY A 2 -20.14 39.59 48.58
CA GLY A 2 -20.55 38.42 47.81
C GLY A 2 -19.38 37.77 47.05
N VAL A 3 -19.26 36.46 47.28
CA VAL A 3 -18.86 35.35 46.39
C VAL A 3 -18.03 35.70 45.14
N ALA A 4 -16.79 35.17 45.13
CA ALA A 4 -15.98 34.94 43.94
C ALA A 4 -16.07 33.47 43.52
N VAL A 5 -16.50 33.19 42.29
CA VAL A 5 -15.89 32.15 41.42
C VAL A 5 -16.30 32.40 39.97
N ASN A 6 -15.30 32.45 39.09
CA ASN A 6 -15.41 32.68 37.66
C ASN A 6 -16.23 31.60 36.94
N SER A 7 -17.08 32.06 36.02
CA SER A 7 -17.75 31.29 34.99
C SER A 7 -17.13 31.61 33.62
N LEU A 8 -17.35 30.69 32.66
CA LEU A 8 -17.09 30.75 31.21
C LEU A 8 -15.69 30.27 30.76
N SER A 9 -15.51 29.42 29.76
CA SER A 9 -16.44 28.71 28.87
C SER A 9 -15.70 27.51 28.26
N SER A 10 -16.47 26.49 27.87
CA SER A 10 -16.01 25.26 27.24
C SER A 10 -15.62 25.49 25.77
N ALA A 11 -14.39 25.14 25.41
CA ALA A 11 -14.02 24.95 24.01
C ALA A 11 -14.36 23.50 23.62
N ARG A 12 -15.50 23.33 22.94
CA ARG A 12 -15.87 22.08 22.26
C ARG A 12 -15.01 21.94 21.01
N TRP A 13 -14.22 20.88 20.96
CA TRP A 13 -13.60 20.39 19.72
C TRP A 13 -14.71 19.80 18.84
N THR A 14 -15.17 20.54 17.84
CA THR A 14 -15.84 19.94 16.69
C THR A 14 -14.75 19.51 15.73
N ALA A 15 -14.43 18.22 15.75
CA ALA A 15 -13.65 17.58 14.71
C ALA A 15 -14.48 17.67 13.41
N ASP A 16 -14.13 18.62 12.55
CA ASP A 16 -14.58 18.60 11.17
C ASP A 16 -13.97 17.37 10.52
N ILE A 17 -14.79 16.32 10.39
CA ILE A 17 -14.52 15.17 9.53
C ILE A 17 -14.54 15.71 8.10
N VAL A 18 -13.37 16.08 7.59
CA VAL A 18 -13.17 16.33 6.16
C VAL A 18 -13.32 14.98 5.45
N PRO A 19 -14.27 14.81 4.51
CA PRO A 19 -14.34 13.60 3.71
C PRO A 19 -13.05 13.51 2.87
N LEU A 20 -12.27 12.44 3.04
CA LEU A 20 -11.02 12.13 2.32
C LEU A 20 -11.25 11.81 0.82
N ARG A 21 -12.13 12.54 0.14
CA ARG A 21 -12.31 12.46 -1.30
C ARG A 21 -11.53 13.61 -1.91
N ASN A 22 -10.33 13.31 -2.41
CA ASN A 22 -9.35 14.19 -3.05
C ASN A 22 -8.43 14.97 -2.09
N VAL A 23 -7.44 14.28 -1.52
CA VAL A 23 -6.17 14.95 -1.24
C VAL A 23 -5.43 15.03 -2.59
N PRO A 24 -5.24 16.23 -3.18
CA PRO A 24 -4.42 16.35 -4.38
C PRO A 24 -2.99 15.91 -4.03
N TRP A 25 -2.41 15.07 -4.89
CA TRP A 25 -1.01 14.67 -4.84
C TRP A 25 -0.13 15.90 -4.59
N GLN A 26 0.62 15.91 -3.49
CA GLN A 26 1.67 16.92 -3.29
C GLN A 26 2.82 16.50 -4.20
N ALA A 27 2.90 17.10 -5.39
CA ALA A 27 3.96 16.84 -6.34
C ALA A 27 5.32 17.17 -5.69
N GLY A 28 6.20 16.18 -5.60
CA GLY A 28 7.55 16.31 -5.05
C GLY A 28 8.07 15.00 -4.46
N GLN A 29 8.92 14.29 -5.21
CA GLN A 29 9.76 13.15 -4.78
C GLN A 29 9.14 12.32 -3.66
N MET A 30 7.95 11.79 -3.89
CA MET A 30 7.19 11.12 -2.86
C MET A 30 7.17 9.62 -3.15
N ARG A 31 7.81 8.85 -2.27
CA ARG A 31 7.65 7.41 -2.19
C ARG A 31 6.79 7.06 -1.00
N ARG A 32 5.72 6.33 -1.22
CA ARG A 32 4.80 5.89 -0.17
C ARG A 32 4.53 4.40 -0.29
N SER A 33 4.75 3.67 0.79
CA SER A 33 4.28 2.29 0.91
C SER A 33 2.75 2.23 0.97
N ILE A 34 2.18 1.25 0.27
CA ILE A 34 0.75 0.94 0.27
C ILE A 34 0.51 -0.32 1.10
N ASP A 35 1.31 -1.36 0.87
CA ASP A 35 1.30 -2.61 1.62
C ASP A 35 2.68 -3.26 1.59
N ASP A 36 2.98 -4.02 2.63
CA ASP A 36 4.23 -4.75 2.81
C ASP A 36 3.91 -6.08 3.49
N TYR A 37 4.24 -7.16 2.80
CA TYR A 37 3.98 -8.51 3.25
C TYR A 37 5.30 -9.25 3.44
N PRO A 38 5.76 -9.41 4.69
CA PRO A 38 6.93 -10.21 4.99
C PRO A 38 6.61 -11.69 4.73
N PHE A 39 7.61 -12.44 4.29
CA PHE A 39 7.50 -13.89 4.10
C PHE A 39 7.00 -14.60 5.37
N ASP A 40 5.95 -15.41 5.23
CA ASP A 40 5.51 -16.37 6.23
C ASP A 40 5.77 -17.80 5.70
N PRO A 41 6.51 -18.65 6.44
CA PRO A 41 6.73 -20.05 6.03
C PRO A 41 5.46 -20.85 5.77
N SER A 42 4.32 -20.45 6.36
CA SER A 42 3.03 -21.10 6.15
C SER A 42 2.39 -20.80 4.78
N ASP A 43 2.90 -19.81 4.03
CA ASP A 43 2.43 -19.50 2.68
C ASP A 43 2.97 -20.46 1.61
N ILE A 44 4.02 -21.22 1.92
CA ILE A 44 4.57 -22.20 0.99
C ILE A 44 3.68 -23.45 1.00
N PRO A 45 3.06 -23.81 -0.15
CA PRO A 45 2.27 -25.03 -0.22
C PRO A 45 3.12 -26.27 0.06
N ALA A 46 2.52 -27.26 0.72
CA ALA A 46 3.20 -28.53 0.97
C ALA A 46 3.67 -29.18 -0.36
N GLY A 47 4.94 -29.57 -0.42
CA GLY A 47 5.56 -30.18 -1.60
C GLY A 47 6.07 -29.18 -2.65
N ALA A 48 6.01 -27.87 -2.39
CA ALA A 48 6.61 -26.84 -3.23
C ALA A 48 8.06 -26.56 -2.80
N ASP A 49 8.91 -27.58 -2.80
CA ASP A 49 10.28 -27.51 -2.25
C ASP A 49 11.20 -26.55 -3.03
N ASP A 50 10.89 -26.28 -4.30
CA ASP A 50 11.62 -25.35 -5.18
C ASP A 50 11.04 -23.92 -5.16
N ALA A 51 10.02 -23.65 -4.33
CA ALA A 51 9.43 -22.31 -4.25
C ALA A 51 10.40 -21.34 -3.56
N ALA A 52 10.67 -20.21 -4.22
CA ALA A 52 11.43 -19.12 -3.61
C ALA A 52 10.67 -18.56 -2.40
N GLN A 53 11.39 -18.33 -1.30
CA GLN A 53 10.85 -17.70 -0.10
C GLN A 53 10.82 -16.19 -0.33
N LEU A 54 9.66 -15.64 -0.66
CA LEU A 54 9.54 -14.24 -1.11
C LEU A 54 8.76 -13.40 -0.09
N SER A 55 9.32 -12.23 0.23
CA SER A 55 8.55 -11.09 0.73
C SER A 55 8.16 -10.20 -0.45
N TRP A 56 7.04 -9.49 -0.34
CA TRP A 56 6.63 -8.55 -1.38
C TRP A 56 6.10 -7.24 -0.80
N ALA A 57 6.27 -6.16 -1.54
CA ALA A 57 5.75 -4.85 -1.16
C ALA A 57 5.15 -4.13 -2.37
N VAL A 58 4.10 -3.37 -2.13
CA VAL A 58 3.48 -2.46 -3.10
C VAL A 58 3.63 -1.04 -2.59
N ALA A 59 4.22 -0.17 -3.40
CA ALA A 59 4.38 1.24 -3.13
C ALA A 59 3.94 2.09 -4.33
N ILE A 60 3.92 3.40 -4.14
CA ILE A 60 3.82 4.39 -5.20
C ILE A 60 5.05 5.30 -5.17
N SER A 61 5.50 5.71 -6.36
CA SER A 61 6.64 6.63 -6.55
C SER A 61 6.35 7.55 -7.72
N ASP A 62 6.69 8.83 -7.60
CA ASP A 62 6.71 9.80 -8.72
C ASP A 62 8.13 10.32 -9.00
N ASP A 63 9.13 9.77 -8.32
CA ASP A 63 10.56 10.10 -8.44
C ASP A 63 11.16 9.57 -9.74
N TYR A 64 10.71 10.16 -10.85
CA TYR A 64 11.17 9.89 -12.22
C TYR A 64 11.30 11.22 -12.97
N ASP A 65 12.08 11.22 -14.05
CA ASP A 65 12.25 12.41 -14.90
C ASP A 65 10.95 12.91 -15.52
N ASP A 66 9.97 12.02 -15.76
CA ASP A 66 8.64 12.37 -16.26
C ASP A 66 7.67 12.84 -15.16
N ALA A 67 8.08 12.73 -13.89
CA ALA A 67 7.30 12.98 -12.68
C ALA A 67 5.93 12.28 -12.66
N GLU A 68 5.71 11.26 -13.49
CA GLU A 68 4.44 10.58 -13.57
C GLU A 68 4.41 9.48 -12.48
N PRO A 69 3.34 9.35 -11.67
CA PRO A 69 3.27 8.34 -10.62
C PRO A 69 3.24 6.91 -11.15
N ARG A 70 4.00 6.01 -10.54
CA ARG A 70 4.08 4.58 -10.86
C ARG A 70 3.76 3.76 -9.62
N VAL A 71 3.15 2.60 -9.84
CA VAL A 71 3.08 1.55 -8.83
C VAL A 71 4.42 0.83 -8.83
N VAL A 72 5.03 0.67 -7.66
CA VAL A 72 6.28 -0.06 -7.47
C VAL A 72 5.93 -1.38 -6.81
N LEU A 73 6.20 -2.49 -7.50
CA LEU A 73 6.10 -3.84 -6.97
C LEU A 73 7.51 -4.36 -6.69
N THR A 74 7.80 -4.65 -5.43
CA THR A 74 9.06 -5.27 -5.01
C THR A 74 8.81 -6.72 -4.67
N LEU A 75 9.67 -7.61 -5.16
CA LEU A 75 9.76 -9.02 -4.78
C LEU A 75 11.18 -9.25 -4.26
N GLU A 76 11.33 -9.67 -3.01
CA GLU A 76 12.64 -9.87 -2.39
C GLU A 76 12.72 -11.28 -1.79
N GLU A 77 13.78 -12.01 -2.16
CA GLU A 77 14.03 -13.34 -1.64
C GLU A 77 14.65 -13.30 -0.25
N VAL A 78 14.10 -14.11 0.65
CA VAL A 78 14.59 -14.22 2.03
C VAL A 78 16.04 -14.72 2.01
N GLY A 79 16.90 -14.04 2.76
CA GLY A 79 18.32 -14.36 2.87
C GLY A 79 19.20 -13.78 1.76
N HIS A 80 18.61 -13.13 0.74
CA HIS A 80 19.33 -12.52 -0.39
C HIS A 80 19.04 -11.01 -0.49
N PRO A 81 19.35 -10.22 0.56
CA PRO A 81 18.97 -8.81 0.63
C PRO A 81 19.61 -8.00 -0.49
N GLY A 82 18.81 -7.14 -1.13
CA GLY A 82 19.26 -6.28 -2.23
C GLY A 82 19.39 -6.95 -3.59
N GLU A 83 19.09 -8.26 -3.70
CA GLU A 83 18.99 -8.99 -4.98
C GLU A 83 17.55 -9.08 -5.50
N GLY A 84 16.58 -8.47 -4.79
CA GLY A 84 15.17 -8.44 -5.16
C GLY A 84 14.89 -7.73 -6.50
N LEU A 85 13.77 -8.12 -7.11
CA LEU A 85 13.27 -7.51 -8.33
C LEU A 85 12.31 -6.36 -8.00
N VAL A 86 12.50 -5.21 -8.65
CA VAL A 86 11.64 -4.05 -8.51
C VAL A 86 11.03 -3.69 -9.86
N ALA A 87 9.71 -3.81 -9.96
CA ALA A 87 8.95 -3.44 -11.15
C ALA A 87 8.29 -2.08 -10.96
N HIS A 88 8.61 -1.14 -11.85
CA HIS A 88 7.97 0.17 -11.93
C HIS A 88 6.87 0.15 -12.98
N LEU A 89 5.62 0.07 -12.54
CA LEU A 89 4.46 -0.15 -13.38
C LEU A 89 3.72 1.17 -13.61
N SER A 90 3.50 1.50 -14.89
CA SER A 90 2.53 2.53 -15.25
C SER A 90 1.12 2.12 -14.77
N ALA A 91 0.21 3.07 -14.68
CA ALA A 91 -1.18 2.78 -14.32
C ALA A 91 -1.84 1.74 -15.26
N ALA A 92 -1.46 1.73 -16.54
CA ALA A 92 -1.95 0.75 -17.50
C ALA A 92 -1.43 -0.67 -17.20
N MET A 93 -0.14 -0.81 -16.92
CA MET A 93 0.48 -2.10 -16.56
C MET A 93 -0.09 -2.63 -15.25
N ALA A 94 -0.20 -1.78 -14.22
CA ALA A 94 -0.74 -2.16 -12.92
C ALA A 94 -2.20 -2.65 -13.03
N ARG A 95 -3.05 -1.98 -13.83
CA ARG A 95 -4.43 -2.44 -14.10
C ARG A 95 -4.45 -3.81 -14.78
N ARG A 96 -3.55 -4.05 -15.73
CA ARG A 96 -3.44 -5.34 -16.40
C ARG A 96 -3.01 -6.46 -15.44
N LEU A 97 -2.01 -6.20 -14.59
CA LEU A 97 -1.58 -7.15 -13.56
C LEU A 97 -2.72 -7.47 -12.58
N ARG A 98 -3.41 -6.44 -12.08
CA ARG A 98 -4.57 -6.62 -11.19
C ARG A 98 -5.68 -7.46 -11.84
N ALA A 99 -5.97 -7.24 -13.13
CA ALA A 99 -6.94 -8.05 -13.87
C ALA A 99 -6.50 -9.51 -13.97
N ALA A 100 -5.24 -9.77 -14.31
CA ALA A 100 -4.71 -11.13 -14.38
C ALA A 100 -4.78 -11.87 -13.04
N ILE A 101 -4.44 -11.19 -11.93
CA ILE A 101 -4.57 -11.76 -10.57
C ILE A 101 -6.04 -12.03 -10.24
N ASN A 102 -6.94 -11.11 -10.56
CA ASN A 102 -8.38 -11.29 -10.36
C ASN A 102 -8.91 -12.54 -11.09
N ASP A 103 -8.50 -12.74 -12.35
CA ASP A 103 -8.92 -13.88 -13.14
C ASP A 103 -8.32 -15.19 -12.61
N ALA A 104 -7.05 -15.18 -12.21
CA ALA A 104 -6.42 -16.33 -11.56
C ALA A 104 -7.14 -16.72 -10.26
N LEU A 105 -7.50 -15.75 -9.41
CA LEU A 105 -8.25 -16.00 -8.17
C LEU A 105 -9.60 -16.68 -8.44
N ARG A 106 -10.32 -16.25 -9.48
CA ARG A 106 -11.57 -16.90 -9.90
C ARG A 106 -11.33 -18.34 -10.36
N GLU A 107 -10.27 -18.57 -11.13
CA GLU A 107 -9.93 -19.88 -11.68
C GLU A 107 -9.59 -20.89 -10.57
N VAL A 108 -8.90 -20.45 -9.51
CA VAL A 108 -8.62 -21.29 -8.33
C VAL A 108 -9.78 -21.35 -7.33
N GLY A 109 -10.95 -20.80 -7.66
CA GLY A 109 -12.19 -20.94 -6.88
C GLY A 109 -12.34 -19.95 -5.72
N HIS A 110 -11.56 -18.88 -5.69
CA HIS A 110 -11.65 -17.83 -4.67
C HIS A 110 -12.45 -16.62 -5.16
N ASP A 111 -13.08 -15.90 -4.21
CA ASP A 111 -13.62 -14.57 -4.49
C ASP A 111 -12.44 -13.61 -4.70
N PRO A 112 -12.29 -13.01 -5.90
CA PRO A 112 -11.18 -12.10 -6.17
C PRO A 112 -11.25 -10.79 -5.36
N GLY A 113 -12.36 -10.52 -4.68
CA GLY A 113 -12.52 -9.31 -3.89
C GLY A 113 -12.57 -8.04 -4.74
N ARG A 114 -12.15 -6.91 -4.15
CA ARG A 114 -12.24 -5.59 -4.78
C ARG A 114 -11.02 -5.23 -5.60
#